data_AF-A0AAD8DHY9-F1
#
_entry.id   AF-A0AAD8DHY9-F1
#
_cell.length_a   1.000
_cell.length_b   1.000
_cell.length_c   1.000
_cell.angle_alpha   90.00
_cell.angle_beta   90.00
_cell.angle_gamma   90.00
#
_symmetry.space_group_name_H-M   'P 1'
#
loop_
_entity.id
_entity.type
_entity.pdbx_description
1 polymer ?
#
loop_
_entity_poly.entity_id
_entity_poly.type
_entity_poly.pdbx_seq_one_letter_code
_entity_poly.pdbx_strand_id
1 'polypeptide(L)'
;MINHDNSSSTTATAPPWKPKPAAPPTTETSLLHPFTAQWIQLMEQFYNALGGHDHSSYKQNHCPIQLPEFKCETFYWDDGRHESRDAKHLRPHDIKTVIALGDSISAGFGMLSERPPFAAVWEYRGKAFSSGMDPEEYTIPNFLRPFSLSEGGPEGVTFPMSRGKDLNNAVSGAKFQDLHSEVSRLIHLLNSNYHYRHIKDDWKLITLFIGANNICILCHPPFTGLPLLTHADTFEENMRQVLTRLKQEVPKSFVNVVGLFNVSSVYDAIQGDSYCEFIWGTAHMSICSCVQGDDAQRQAADELVVEYNARLKKLANDPSLSSHDFQVAYQPGFRHFPFSNYQRSYLSGFDCFHPNKCAHEVMALVLWNNMFSSEEEKDIPYDLKALEIKCPGPDRPYLQ
;
A
#
# COMPACT_ATOMS: atom_id res chain seq x y z
N MET A 1 74.33 7.19 65.14
CA MET A 1 74.47 6.02 66.04
C MET A 1 73.34 5.06 65.73
N ILE A 2 73.73 3.88 65.22
CA ILE A 2 73.01 2.58 65.22
C ILE A 2 71.73 2.52 64.36
N ASN A 3 71.39 1.43 63.67
CA ASN A 3 72.03 0.49 62.74
C ASN A 3 70.92 -0.50 62.32
N HIS A 4 71.08 -1.15 61.17
CA HIS A 4 70.55 -2.49 60.81
C HIS A 4 69.02 -2.65 60.58
N ASP A 5 68.52 -3.53 59.72
CA ASP A 5 69.12 -4.44 58.74
C ASP A 5 68.03 -4.98 57.80
N ASN A 6 68.49 -5.48 56.65
CA ASN A 6 67.77 -6.33 55.70
C ASN A 6 67.38 -7.70 56.28
N SER A 7 66.21 -8.22 55.86
CA SER A 7 65.93 -9.62 55.48
C SER A 7 64.40 -9.76 55.33
N SER A 8 63.78 -10.62 54.53
CA SER A 8 64.18 -11.64 53.57
C SER A 8 62.94 -11.95 52.72
N SER A 9 63.15 -12.36 51.47
CA SER A 9 62.09 -12.80 50.55
C SER A 9 61.55 -14.17 50.96
N THR A 10 60.23 -14.30 51.04
CA THR A 10 59.54 -15.60 50.95
C THR A 10 58.57 -15.56 49.78
N THR A 11 58.88 -16.40 48.79
CA THR A 11 58.08 -16.72 47.62
C THR A 11 56.87 -17.56 48.03
N ALA A 12 55.67 -16.99 47.95
CA ALA A 12 54.42 -17.75 47.99
C ALA A 12 53.88 -17.89 46.57
N THR A 13 53.87 -19.12 46.08
CA THR A 13 53.32 -19.55 44.80
C THR A 13 51.80 -19.36 44.78
N ALA A 14 51.28 -18.63 43.78
CA ALA A 14 49.85 -18.49 43.56
C ALA A 14 49.25 -19.82 43.06
N PRO A 15 48.08 -20.25 43.58
CA PRO A 15 47.41 -21.46 43.10
C PRO A 15 46.87 -21.26 41.67
N PRO A 16 46.79 -22.33 40.84
CA PRO A 16 46.33 -22.24 39.47
C PRO A 16 44.86 -21.78 39.39
N TRP A 17 44.62 -20.82 38.49
CA TRP A 17 43.32 -20.25 38.18
C TRP A 17 42.35 -21.35 37.71
N LYS A 18 41.34 -21.69 38.53
CA LYS A 18 40.20 -22.50 38.09
C LYS A 18 39.21 -21.56 37.40
N PRO A 19 38.88 -21.75 36.10
CA PRO A 19 37.80 -20.98 35.48
C PRO A 19 36.49 -21.26 36.23
N LYS A 20 35.79 -20.19 36.62
CA LYS A 20 34.43 -20.31 37.16
C LYS A 20 33.54 -21.01 36.11
N PRO A 21 32.62 -21.90 36.52
CA PRO A 21 31.62 -22.43 35.60
C PRO A 21 30.86 -21.26 34.98
N ALA A 22 30.66 -21.33 33.66
CA ALA A 22 29.88 -20.35 32.93
C ALA A 22 28.53 -20.16 33.63
N ALA A 23 28.17 -18.91 33.89
CA ALA A 23 26.83 -18.58 34.33
C ALA A 23 25.84 -19.15 33.28
N PRO A 24 24.70 -19.72 33.71
CA PRO A 24 23.66 -20.12 32.77
C PRO A 24 23.30 -18.91 31.90
N PRO A 25 23.00 -19.10 30.61
CA PRO A 25 22.69 -17.98 29.72
C PRO A 25 21.57 -17.17 30.37
N THR A 26 21.91 -15.93 30.73
CA THR A 26 20.91 -14.95 31.10
C THR A 26 19.96 -14.89 29.92
N THR A 27 18.70 -15.26 30.14
CA THR A 27 17.62 -14.86 29.26
C THR A 27 17.69 -13.34 29.19
N GLU A 28 18.31 -12.81 28.14
CA GLU A 28 18.10 -11.44 27.74
C GLU A 28 16.60 -11.34 27.51
N THR A 29 15.89 -10.83 28.50
CA THR A 29 14.63 -10.14 28.26
C THR A 29 15.01 -9.02 27.31
N SER A 30 14.87 -9.28 26.01
CA SER A 30 14.97 -8.28 24.95
C SER A 30 14.16 -7.09 25.41
N LEU A 31 14.83 -6.04 25.87
CA LEU A 31 14.18 -4.80 26.25
C LEU A 31 13.48 -4.31 24.99
N LEU A 32 12.15 -4.33 25.01
CA LEU A 32 11.32 -3.75 23.96
C LEU A 32 11.55 -2.25 23.96
N HIS A 33 12.53 -1.81 23.17
CA HIS A 33 12.85 -0.40 23.01
C HIS A 33 11.71 0.32 22.28
N PRO A 34 11.17 1.42 22.82
CA PRO A 34 10.13 2.21 22.16
C PRO A 34 10.50 2.56 20.71
N PHE A 35 9.49 2.58 19.84
CA PHE A 35 9.61 2.93 18.41
C PHE A 35 10.50 2.00 17.56
N THR A 36 10.86 0.82 18.08
CA THR A 36 11.43 -0.26 17.26
C THR A 36 10.32 -1.07 16.58
N ALA A 37 10.66 -1.84 15.53
CA ALA A 37 9.69 -2.68 14.82
C ALA A 37 9.01 -3.70 15.77
N GLN A 38 9.77 -4.29 16.70
CA GLN A 38 9.23 -5.22 17.70
C GLN A 38 8.28 -4.51 18.67
N TRP A 39 8.61 -3.28 19.08
CA TRP A 39 7.75 -2.49 19.97
C TRP A 39 6.47 -2.05 19.27
N ILE A 40 6.56 -1.59 18.01
CA ILE A 40 5.40 -1.25 17.20
C ILE A 40 4.50 -2.48 17.06
N GLN A 41 5.06 -3.63 16.66
CA GLN A 41 4.29 -4.87 16.50
C GLN A 41 3.61 -5.31 17.81
N LEU A 42 4.29 -5.19 18.96
CA LEU A 42 3.70 -5.49 20.27
C LEU A 42 2.57 -4.51 20.62
N MET A 43 2.76 -3.21 20.37
CA MET A 43 1.73 -2.19 20.62
C MET A 43 0.53 -2.37 19.70
N GLU A 44 0.74 -2.76 18.43
CA GLU A 44 -0.34 -3.12 17.49
C GLU A 44 -1.10 -4.34 17.99
N GLN A 45 -0.41 -5.39 18.44
CA GLN A 45 -1.03 -6.57 19.01
C GLN A 45 -1.83 -6.24 20.26
N PHE A 46 -1.27 -5.44 21.18
CA PHE A 46 -1.95 -5.01 22.40
C PHE A 46 -3.19 -4.14 22.09
N TYR A 47 -3.05 -3.18 21.18
CA TYR A 47 -4.15 -2.32 20.72
C TYR A 47 -5.28 -3.14 20.09
N ASN A 48 -4.97 -4.09 19.20
CA ASN A 48 -5.96 -4.93 18.54
C ASN A 48 -6.56 -6.00 19.48
N ALA A 49 -5.77 -6.56 20.42
CA ALA A 49 -6.21 -7.61 21.34
C ALA A 49 -7.12 -7.11 22.48
N LEU A 50 -7.03 -5.82 22.84
CA LEU A 50 -7.92 -5.23 23.85
C LEU A 50 -9.35 -5.01 23.36
N GLY A 51 -9.68 -5.29 22.08
CA GLY A 51 -11.05 -5.36 21.57
C GLY A 51 -11.92 -4.13 21.86
N GLY A 52 -11.29 -2.98 22.11
CA GLY A 52 -11.87 -1.89 22.91
C GLY A 52 -12.23 -0.63 22.15
N HIS A 53 -12.14 -0.63 20.83
CA HIS A 53 -12.70 0.46 20.03
C HIS A 53 -13.64 -0.12 19.00
N ASP A 54 -14.91 -0.09 19.37
CA ASP A 54 -16.00 -0.03 18.43
C ASP A 54 -15.76 1.16 17.48
N HIS A 55 -15.04 0.90 16.37
CA HIS A 55 -14.87 1.86 15.29
C HIS A 55 -16.19 2.15 14.56
N SER A 56 -17.30 1.47 14.91
CA SER A 56 -18.65 1.88 14.45
C SER A 56 -19.09 3.22 15.06
N SER A 57 -18.42 3.67 16.13
CA SER A 57 -18.68 4.96 16.78
C SER A 57 -17.98 6.16 16.12
N TYR A 58 -17.00 5.95 15.24
CA TYR A 58 -16.65 6.98 14.26
C TYR A 58 -17.89 7.10 13.39
N LYS A 59 -18.65 8.18 13.54
CA LYS A 59 -19.83 8.45 12.70
C LYS A 59 -19.45 8.05 11.29
N GLN A 60 -20.10 7.02 10.74
CA GLN A 60 -19.93 6.68 9.34
C GLN A 60 -20.08 8.00 8.59
N ASN A 61 -18.96 8.52 8.09
CA ASN A 61 -18.98 9.76 7.33
C ASN A 61 -19.94 9.44 6.19
N HIS A 62 -21.09 10.13 6.16
CA HIS A 62 -22.06 9.90 5.11
C HIS A 62 -21.31 10.22 3.81
N CYS A 63 -20.96 9.17 3.07
CA CYS A 63 -20.23 9.34 1.84
C CYS A 63 -21.06 10.23 0.92
N PRO A 64 -20.45 11.20 0.21
CA PRO A 64 -21.20 12.15 -0.62
C PRO A 64 -22.13 11.45 -1.61
N ILE A 65 -21.69 10.28 -2.07
CA ILE A 65 -22.41 9.37 -2.95
C ILE A 65 -22.54 8.02 -2.25
N GLN A 66 -23.75 7.47 -2.29
CA GLN A 66 -24.00 6.08 -1.94
C GLN A 66 -23.63 5.20 -3.13
N LEU A 67 -22.66 4.30 -2.96
CA LEU A 67 -22.30 3.34 -3.99
C LEU A 67 -23.33 2.21 -4.09
N PRO A 68 -23.49 1.60 -5.28
CA PRO A 68 -24.35 0.45 -5.46
C PRO A 68 -23.83 -0.75 -4.63
N GLU A 69 -24.75 -1.48 -4.03
CA GLU A 69 -24.42 -2.70 -3.27
C GLU A 69 -23.82 -3.76 -4.19
N PHE A 70 -22.73 -4.39 -3.74
CA PHE A 70 -22.05 -5.43 -4.52
C PHE A 70 -22.87 -6.72 -4.62
N LYS A 71 -23.66 -6.82 -5.70
CA LYS A 71 -24.55 -7.96 -6.00
C LYS A 71 -24.20 -8.63 -7.32
N CYS A 72 -22.99 -9.15 -7.44
CA CYS A 72 -22.63 -9.97 -8.57
C CYS A 72 -22.97 -11.44 -8.32
N GLU A 73 -23.76 -12.03 -9.21
CA GLU A 73 -24.03 -13.46 -9.19
C GLU A 73 -22.78 -14.24 -9.58
N THR A 74 -22.56 -15.37 -8.91
CA THR A 74 -21.51 -16.29 -9.33
C THR A 74 -21.92 -16.97 -10.61
N PHE A 75 -21.03 -16.94 -11.60
CA PHE A 75 -21.25 -17.63 -12.86
C PHE A 75 -20.25 -18.77 -12.98
N TYR A 76 -20.77 -19.99 -13.13
CA TYR A 76 -19.96 -21.16 -13.43
C TYR A 76 -20.01 -21.45 -14.93
N TRP A 77 -18.87 -21.28 -15.58
CA TRP A 77 -18.68 -21.65 -16.98
C TRP A 77 -17.37 -22.38 -17.14
N ASP A 78 -17.43 -23.58 -17.68
CA ASP A 78 -16.23 -24.32 -18.04
C ASP A 78 -15.71 -23.81 -19.39
N ASP A 79 -14.55 -23.14 -19.37
CA ASP A 79 -13.83 -22.76 -20.59
C ASP A 79 -12.86 -23.85 -21.06
N GLY A 80 -12.87 -25.03 -20.42
CA GLY A 80 -11.95 -26.12 -20.70
C GLY A 80 -10.52 -25.87 -20.25
N ARG A 81 -10.27 -24.82 -19.45
CA ARG A 81 -8.91 -24.38 -19.05
C ARG A 81 -8.62 -24.61 -17.57
N HIS A 82 -9.44 -25.36 -16.84
CA HIS A 82 -9.25 -25.55 -15.40
C HIS A 82 -7.86 -26.13 -15.05
N GLU A 83 -7.37 -27.10 -15.82
CA GLU A 83 -6.04 -27.71 -15.62
C GLU A 83 -4.90 -26.96 -16.31
N SER A 84 -5.22 -26.03 -17.22
CA SER A 84 -4.25 -25.26 -18.01
C SER A 84 -4.45 -23.75 -17.87
N ARG A 85 -4.89 -23.31 -16.68
CA ARG A 85 -5.21 -21.91 -16.39
C ARG A 85 -3.93 -21.08 -16.54
N ASP A 86 -3.98 -20.05 -17.37
CA ASP A 86 -2.87 -19.12 -17.63
C ASP A 86 -3.25 -17.68 -17.24
N ALA A 87 -2.24 -16.81 -17.16
CA ALA A 87 -2.38 -15.46 -16.63
C ALA A 87 -3.31 -14.54 -17.43
N LYS A 88 -3.61 -14.88 -18.70
CA LYS A 88 -4.53 -14.11 -19.55
C LYS A 88 -5.97 -14.59 -19.45
N HIS A 89 -6.20 -15.75 -18.85
CA HIS A 89 -7.52 -16.37 -18.73
C HIS A 89 -7.90 -16.55 -17.25
N LEU A 90 -7.44 -15.66 -16.36
CA LEU A 90 -7.80 -15.70 -14.94
C LEU A 90 -9.18 -15.13 -14.69
N ARG A 91 -9.89 -15.76 -13.78
CA ARG A 91 -11.24 -15.41 -13.35
C ARG A 91 -11.20 -15.11 -11.85
N PRO A 92 -12.23 -14.43 -11.30
CA PRO A 92 -12.33 -14.23 -9.85
C PRO A 92 -12.08 -15.48 -8.99
N HIS A 93 -12.58 -16.65 -9.42
CA HIS A 93 -12.44 -17.91 -8.67
C HIS A 93 -11.02 -18.49 -8.65
N ASP A 94 -10.18 -18.10 -9.61
CA ASP A 94 -8.81 -18.59 -9.70
C ASP A 94 -7.92 -17.92 -8.65
N ILE A 95 -8.24 -16.67 -8.26
CA ILE A 95 -7.44 -15.88 -7.32
C ILE A 95 -7.54 -16.46 -5.89
N LYS A 96 -6.40 -16.86 -5.32
CA LYS A 96 -6.30 -17.36 -3.94
C LYS A 96 -5.73 -16.34 -2.97
N THR A 97 -5.06 -15.31 -3.48
CA THR A 97 -4.38 -14.35 -2.62
C THR A 97 -4.46 -12.95 -3.22
N VAL A 98 -4.65 -11.97 -2.33
CA VAL A 98 -4.59 -10.54 -2.64
C VAL A 98 -3.37 -9.90 -1.98
N ILE A 99 -2.67 -9.06 -2.73
CA ILE A 99 -1.40 -8.45 -2.31
C ILE A 99 -1.43 -6.97 -2.68
N ALA A 100 -0.96 -6.10 -1.79
CA ALA A 100 -0.75 -4.68 -2.09
C ALA A 100 0.73 -4.31 -1.99
N LEU A 101 1.21 -3.55 -2.98
CA LEU A 101 2.49 -2.83 -3.01
C LEU A 101 2.18 -1.35 -3.24
N GLY A 102 2.83 -0.43 -2.52
CA GLY A 102 2.55 0.98 -2.67
C GLY A 102 2.86 1.85 -1.47
N ASP A 103 2.20 2.99 -1.38
CA ASP A 103 2.47 4.00 -0.36
C ASP A 103 1.38 4.11 0.73
N SER A 104 1.28 5.29 1.34
CA SER A 104 0.33 5.62 2.39
C SER A 104 -1.13 5.44 1.96
N ILE A 105 -1.45 5.62 0.67
CA ILE A 105 -2.81 5.39 0.17
C ILE A 105 -3.12 3.89 0.21
N SER A 106 -2.20 3.04 -0.24
CA SER A 106 -2.34 1.59 -0.16
C SER A 106 -2.33 1.05 1.28
N ALA A 107 -1.76 1.80 2.22
CA ALA A 107 -1.83 1.50 3.67
C ALA A 107 -3.11 2.03 4.35
N GLY A 108 -3.90 2.86 3.67
CA GLY A 108 -5.10 3.46 4.25
C GLY A 108 -4.80 4.51 5.31
N PHE A 109 -3.72 5.27 5.13
CA PHE A 109 -3.28 6.29 6.07
C PHE A 109 -4.35 7.34 6.30
N GLY A 110 -4.73 7.54 7.56
CA GLY A 110 -5.58 8.65 7.98
C GLY A 110 -7.01 8.63 7.44
N MET A 111 -7.46 7.55 6.78
CA MET A 111 -8.70 7.58 6.00
C MET A 111 -9.99 7.79 6.83
N LEU A 112 -9.91 7.52 8.14
CA LEU A 112 -10.98 7.75 9.13
C LEU A 112 -10.58 8.79 10.18
N SER A 113 -9.44 9.46 10.00
CA SER A 113 -8.97 10.46 10.94
C SER A 113 -9.82 11.72 10.87
N GLU A 114 -10.30 12.17 12.03
CA GLU A 114 -10.99 13.44 12.20
C GLU A 114 -10.00 14.61 12.29
N ARG A 115 -10.53 15.82 12.50
CA ARG A 115 -9.73 17.01 12.76
C ARG A 115 -9.19 17.02 14.20
N PRO A 116 -8.03 17.66 14.43
CA PRO A 116 -7.60 18.01 15.78
C PRO A 116 -8.71 18.76 16.56
N PRO A 117 -8.79 18.57 17.89
CA PRO A 117 -7.87 17.84 18.75
C PRO A 117 -8.15 16.33 18.86
N PHE A 118 -9.18 15.81 18.18
CA PHE A 118 -9.61 14.41 18.31
C PHE A 118 -9.08 13.49 17.21
N ALA A 119 -8.16 13.99 16.38
CA ALA A 119 -7.54 13.23 15.31
C ALA A 119 -6.77 12.03 15.85
N ALA A 120 -7.21 10.82 15.47
CA ALA A 120 -6.45 9.59 15.65
C ALA A 120 -5.82 9.19 14.31
N VAL A 121 -4.49 9.17 14.23
CA VAL A 121 -3.76 8.89 12.98
C VAL A 121 -3.30 7.45 12.97
N TRP A 122 -3.96 6.65 12.15
CA TRP A 122 -3.71 5.22 11.95
C TRP A 122 -3.61 4.89 10.46
N GLU A 123 -3.02 3.75 10.15
CA GLU A 123 -3.11 3.13 8.84
C GLU A 123 -4.23 2.08 8.87
N TYR A 124 -5.36 2.38 8.23
CA TYR A 124 -6.55 1.53 8.23
C TYR A 124 -6.45 0.45 7.15
N ARG A 125 -5.42 -0.39 7.24
CA ARG A 125 -5.11 -1.40 6.21
C ARG A 125 -6.25 -2.38 5.97
N GLY A 126 -7.03 -2.70 7.00
CA GLY A 126 -8.25 -3.51 6.92
C GLY A 126 -9.33 -2.96 5.99
N LYS A 127 -9.31 -1.65 5.73
CA LYS A 127 -10.28 -0.92 4.90
C LYS A 127 -9.66 -0.39 3.60
N ALA A 128 -8.39 -0.71 3.34
CA ALA A 128 -7.70 -0.22 2.15
C ALA A 128 -8.29 -0.85 0.87
N PHE A 129 -8.51 -0.02 -0.16
CA PHE A 129 -9.28 -0.39 -1.35
C PHE A 129 -8.76 -1.66 -2.06
N SER A 130 -7.43 -1.84 -2.08
CA SER A 130 -6.77 -2.89 -2.84
C SER A 130 -6.65 -4.23 -2.11
N SER A 131 -6.62 -4.24 -0.78
CA SER A 131 -6.29 -5.46 -0.01
C SER A 131 -6.98 -5.60 1.34
N GLY A 132 -7.81 -4.65 1.78
CA GLY A 132 -8.44 -4.70 3.10
C GLY A 132 -9.45 -5.84 3.22
N MET A 133 -9.45 -6.55 4.34
CA MET A 133 -10.35 -7.68 4.62
C MET A 133 -11.34 -7.43 5.77
N ASP A 134 -11.45 -6.20 6.27
CA ASP A 134 -12.50 -5.86 7.22
C ASP A 134 -13.89 -6.19 6.60
N PRO A 135 -14.80 -6.82 7.36
CA PRO A 135 -16.12 -7.17 6.84
C PRO A 135 -16.90 -5.96 6.32
N GLU A 136 -17.70 -6.18 5.28
CA GLU A 136 -18.64 -5.19 4.70
C GLU A 136 -17.99 -3.94 4.08
N GLU A 137 -16.66 -3.89 3.98
CA GLU A 137 -15.95 -2.80 3.31
C GLU A 137 -15.89 -2.99 1.79
N TYR A 138 -15.91 -1.89 1.03
CA TYR A 138 -15.69 -1.93 -0.42
C TYR A 138 -14.19 -2.04 -0.67
N THR A 139 -13.75 -3.28 -0.84
CA THR A 139 -12.35 -3.64 -1.12
C THR A 139 -12.31 -4.78 -2.13
N ILE A 140 -11.20 -4.90 -2.86
CA ILE A 140 -11.02 -6.00 -3.82
C ILE A 140 -11.22 -7.39 -3.18
N PRO A 141 -10.66 -7.71 -1.99
CA PRO A 141 -10.90 -9.01 -1.36
C PRO A 141 -12.38 -9.28 -1.05
N ASN A 142 -13.13 -8.27 -0.60
CA ASN A 142 -14.56 -8.42 -0.30
C ASN A 142 -15.39 -8.60 -1.57
N PHE A 143 -15.03 -7.95 -2.69
CA PHE A 143 -15.67 -8.18 -3.99
C PHE A 143 -15.33 -9.57 -4.58
N LEU A 144 -14.17 -10.13 -4.26
CA LEU A 144 -13.79 -11.49 -4.65
C LEU A 144 -14.51 -12.57 -3.84
N ARG A 145 -14.95 -12.26 -2.61
CA ARG A 145 -15.51 -13.23 -1.65
C ARG A 145 -16.63 -14.13 -2.20
N PRO A 146 -17.58 -13.65 -3.03
CA PRO A 146 -18.59 -14.52 -3.63
C PRO A 146 -17.99 -15.58 -4.56
N PHE A 147 -16.84 -15.32 -5.17
CA PHE A 147 -16.22 -16.17 -6.19
C PHE A 147 -15.06 -17.03 -5.68
N SER A 148 -14.30 -16.53 -4.69
CA SER A 148 -13.14 -17.20 -4.13
C SER A 148 -12.94 -16.83 -2.66
N LEU A 149 -12.48 -17.79 -1.87
CA LEU A 149 -11.95 -17.54 -0.53
C LEU A 149 -10.49 -17.09 -0.65
N SER A 150 -10.27 -15.84 -1.03
CA SER A 150 -8.93 -15.26 -1.09
C SER A 150 -8.40 -14.87 0.29
N GLU A 151 -7.11 -15.08 0.54
CA GLU A 151 -6.42 -14.70 1.78
C GLU A 151 -5.29 -13.68 1.55
N GLY A 152 -4.62 -13.27 2.64
CA GLY A 152 -3.41 -12.44 2.61
C GLY A 152 -3.63 -10.94 2.84
N GLY A 153 -4.85 -10.45 2.68
CA GLY A 153 -5.20 -9.08 3.05
C GLY A 153 -5.24 -8.89 4.57
N PRO A 154 -4.89 -7.70 5.10
CA PRO A 154 -4.97 -7.42 6.52
C PRO A 154 -6.39 -7.09 6.97
N GLU A 155 -6.66 -7.29 8.26
CA GLU A 155 -7.81 -6.73 8.99
C GLU A 155 -7.33 -5.63 9.96
N GLY A 156 -8.21 -4.72 10.38
CA GLY A 156 -7.96 -3.69 11.39
C GLY A 156 -6.93 -2.63 10.97
N VAL A 157 -6.19 -2.11 11.95
CA VAL A 157 -5.26 -0.98 11.76
C VAL A 157 -3.80 -1.35 12.06
N THR A 158 -2.88 -0.49 11.61
CA THR A 158 -1.47 -0.42 12.03
C THR A 158 -1.08 0.99 12.46
N PHE A 159 0.03 1.13 13.17
CA PHE A 159 0.62 2.45 13.38
C PHE A 159 1.10 3.04 12.04
N PRO A 160 1.15 4.38 11.93
CA PRO A 160 1.86 5.04 10.84
C PRO A 160 3.28 4.53 10.65
N MET A 161 3.71 4.39 9.39
CA MET A 161 5.05 3.95 9.00
C MET A 161 5.35 2.48 9.30
N SER A 162 4.34 1.68 9.62
CA SER A 162 4.50 0.23 9.71
C SER A 162 4.97 -0.32 8.36
N ARG A 163 5.91 -1.27 8.40
CA ARG A 163 6.52 -1.89 7.20
C ARG A 163 5.64 -3.00 6.64
N GLY A 164 4.37 -2.68 6.38
CA GLY A 164 3.34 -3.61 5.94
C GLY A 164 2.68 -4.40 7.08
N LYS A 165 1.52 -4.98 6.78
CA LYS A 165 0.78 -5.95 7.60
C LYS A 165 0.21 -7.03 6.69
N ASP A 166 0.39 -8.28 7.06
CA ASP A 166 0.05 -9.42 6.20
C ASP A 166 0.69 -9.26 4.82
N LEU A 167 -0.02 -9.47 3.71
CA LEU A 167 0.48 -9.25 2.36
C LEU A 167 0.17 -7.87 1.79
N ASN A 168 -0.33 -6.94 2.60
CA ASN A 168 -0.20 -5.51 2.30
C ASN A 168 1.21 -5.05 2.70
N ASN A 169 2.09 -4.94 1.71
CA ASN A 169 3.48 -4.56 1.89
C ASN A 169 3.70 -3.05 1.79
N ALA A 170 2.65 -2.27 1.52
CA ALA A 170 2.76 -0.84 1.29
C ALA A 170 3.30 -0.10 2.51
N VAL A 171 4.09 0.95 2.28
CA VAL A 171 4.72 1.74 3.34
C VAL A 171 4.43 3.22 3.14
N SER A 172 3.91 3.88 4.16
CA SER A 172 3.67 5.33 4.12
C SER A 172 4.95 6.11 3.76
N GLY A 173 4.84 7.06 2.83
CA GLY A 173 5.96 7.84 2.30
C GLY A 173 6.85 7.10 1.28
N ALA A 174 6.53 5.85 0.92
CA ALA A 174 7.25 5.11 -0.10
C ALA A 174 7.17 5.82 -1.45
N LYS A 175 8.29 5.79 -2.16
CA LYS A 175 8.42 6.20 -3.55
C LYS A 175 8.69 4.98 -4.42
N PHE A 176 8.68 5.12 -5.74
CA PHE A 176 8.93 3.97 -6.62
C PHE A 176 10.26 3.26 -6.33
N GLN A 177 11.29 3.98 -5.86
CA GLN A 177 12.59 3.44 -5.48
C GLN A 177 12.51 2.45 -4.30
N ASP A 178 11.49 2.59 -3.44
CA ASP A 178 11.33 1.81 -2.22
C ASP A 178 10.66 0.45 -2.49
N LEU A 179 10.03 0.26 -3.66
CA LEU A 179 9.31 -0.96 -4.05
C LEU A 179 10.18 -2.24 -3.97
N HIS A 180 11.48 -2.15 -4.22
CA HIS A 180 12.36 -3.30 -4.12
C HIS A 180 12.39 -3.88 -2.69
N SER A 181 12.22 -3.05 -1.67
CA SER A 181 12.13 -3.48 -0.27
C SER A 181 10.79 -4.18 0.01
N GLU A 182 9.69 -3.65 -0.52
CA GLU A 182 8.36 -4.26 -0.40
C GLU A 182 8.30 -5.63 -1.09
N VAL A 183 8.88 -5.75 -2.30
CA VAL A 183 8.99 -7.03 -3.01
C VAL A 183 9.85 -8.03 -2.23
N SER A 184 10.94 -7.58 -1.62
CA SER A 184 11.78 -8.46 -0.79
C SER A 184 11.02 -9.00 0.42
N ARG A 185 10.21 -8.15 1.07
CA ARG A 185 9.32 -8.58 2.16
C ARG A 185 8.30 -9.60 1.68
N LEU A 186 7.64 -9.34 0.55
CA LEU A 186 6.67 -10.26 -0.03
C LEU A 186 7.28 -11.64 -0.32
N ILE A 187 8.43 -11.68 -0.99
CA ILE A 187 9.15 -12.92 -1.31
C ILE A 187 9.52 -13.67 -0.03
N HIS A 188 9.98 -12.96 1.00
CA HIS A 188 10.29 -13.57 2.29
C HIS A 188 9.04 -14.20 2.94
N LEU A 189 7.90 -13.52 2.91
CA LEU A 189 6.65 -14.06 3.45
C LEU A 189 6.20 -15.32 2.70
N LEU A 190 6.17 -15.27 1.37
CA LEU A 190 5.75 -16.41 0.54
C LEU A 190 6.71 -17.61 0.63
N ASN A 191 8.00 -17.38 0.93
CA ASN A 191 8.96 -18.48 1.01
C ASN A 191 9.10 -19.07 2.42
N SER A 192 8.93 -18.27 3.47
CA SER A 192 9.37 -18.64 4.81
C SER A 192 8.29 -18.51 5.89
N ASN A 193 7.23 -17.72 5.67
CA ASN A 193 6.18 -17.57 6.65
C ASN A 193 5.22 -18.77 6.58
N TYR A 194 4.99 -19.43 7.71
CA TYR A 194 4.13 -20.62 7.77
C TYR A 194 2.67 -20.34 7.39
N HIS A 195 2.20 -19.09 7.52
CA HIS A 195 0.87 -18.65 7.10
C HIS A 195 0.74 -18.42 5.60
N TYR A 196 1.82 -18.22 4.86
CA TYR A 196 1.76 -17.80 3.46
C TYR A 196 2.55 -18.69 2.50
N ARG A 197 3.33 -19.63 3.02
CA ARG A 197 4.11 -20.54 2.16
C ARG A 197 3.27 -21.49 1.33
N HIS A 198 2.03 -21.79 1.75
CA HIS A 198 1.16 -22.73 1.02
C HIS A 198 0.54 -22.11 -0.23
N ILE A 199 0.37 -20.78 -0.28
CA ILE A 199 -0.13 -20.03 -1.45
C ILE A 199 0.98 -19.58 -2.40
N LYS A 200 2.24 -19.96 -2.14
CA LYS A 200 3.38 -19.57 -2.97
C LYS A 200 3.16 -19.93 -4.45
N ASP A 201 2.55 -21.08 -4.71
CA ASP A 201 2.34 -21.61 -6.06
C ASP A 201 0.88 -21.49 -6.54
N ASP A 202 0.08 -20.64 -5.88
CA ASP A 202 -1.30 -20.31 -6.27
C ASP A 202 -1.40 -18.97 -7.01
N TRP A 203 -2.53 -18.71 -7.67
CA TRP A 203 -2.77 -17.45 -8.37
C TRP A 203 -2.97 -16.27 -7.40
N LYS A 204 -2.16 -15.23 -7.60
CA LYS A 204 -2.13 -14.02 -6.77
C LYS A 204 -2.60 -12.83 -7.60
N LEU A 205 -3.43 -11.98 -6.99
CA LEU A 205 -3.77 -10.66 -7.52
C LEU A 205 -2.93 -9.62 -6.77
N ILE A 206 -1.98 -9.01 -7.46
CA ILE A 206 -1.09 -7.99 -6.90
C ILE A 206 -1.55 -6.62 -7.40
N THR A 207 -1.85 -5.70 -6.50
CA THR A 207 -2.14 -4.31 -6.83
C THR A 207 -0.96 -3.43 -6.45
N LEU A 208 -0.38 -2.76 -7.45
CA LEU A 208 0.72 -1.82 -7.30
C LEU A 208 0.23 -0.40 -7.59
N PHE A 209 0.24 0.44 -6.55
CA PHE A 209 -0.13 1.85 -6.66
C PHE A 209 0.92 2.71 -5.94
N ILE A 210 1.75 3.40 -6.72
CA ILE A 210 2.93 4.14 -6.24
C ILE A 210 3.21 5.34 -7.14
N GLY A 211 3.91 6.34 -6.61
CA GLY A 211 4.49 7.44 -7.37
C GLY A 211 3.99 8.81 -6.93
N ALA A 212 2.89 8.90 -6.19
CA ALA A 212 2.38 10.16 -5.66
C ALA A 212 3.43 10.88 -4.81
N ASN A 213 4.17 10.15 -3.95
CA ASN A 213 5.28 10.74 -3.18
C ASN A 213 6.42 11.28 -4.07
N ASN A 214 6.69 10.68 -5.24
CA ASN A 214 7.69 11.19 -6.19
C ASN A 214 7.21 12.51 -6.81
N ILE A 215 5.94 12.58 -7.20
CA ILE A 215 5.31 13.83 -7.67
C ILE A 215 5.38 14.89 -6.56
N CYS A 216 5.04 14.52 -5.33
CA CYS A 216 4.96 15.45 -4.20
C CYS A 216 6.29 16.06 -3.76
N ILE A 217 7.43 15.46 -4.09
CA ILE A 217 8.76 16.04 -3.83
C ILE A 217 9.31 16.85 -5.01
N LEU A 218 8.66 16.81 -6.18
CA LEU A 218 9.09 17.58 -7.36
C LEU A 218 9.19 19.06 -7.01
N CYS A 219 8.25 19.62 -6.25
CA CYS A 219 8.18 21.05 -5.98
C CYS A 219 8.89 21.47 -4.68
N HIS A 220 9.73 20.61 -4.10
CA HIS A 220 10.44 20.88 -2.85
C HIS A 220 11.94 21.13 -3.12
N PRO A 221 12.43 22.38 -3.11
CA PRO A 221 13.86 22.64 -3.22
C PRO A 221 14.64 21.99 -2.06
N PRO A 222 15.83 21.41 -2.29
CA PRO A 222 16.57 21.32 -3.56
C PRO A 222 16.22 20.09 -4.41
N PHE A 223 15.23 19.28 -4.03
CA PHE A 223 14.88 18.03 -4.72
C PHE A 223 14.31 18.22 -6.12
N THR A 224 13.79 19.42 -6.44
CA THR A 224 13.19 19.81 -7.74
C THR A 224 14.07 19.59 -8.97
N GLY A 225 15.38 19.38 -8.78
CA GLY A 225 16.32 19.10 -9.86
C GLY A 225 17.00 17.74 -9.81
N LEU A 226 16.56 16.79 -8.97
CA LEU A 226 17.22 15.48 -8.82
C LEU A 226 16.62 14.43 -9.78
N PRO A 227 17.32 14.06 -10.87
CA PRO A 227 16.70 13.26 -11.92
C PRO A 227 16.30 11.85 -11.48
N LEU A 228 17.02 11.33 -10.49
CA LEU A 228 16.79 10.01 -9.92
C LEU A 228 15.52 9.92 -9.06
N LEU A 229 14.94 11.06 -8.65
CA LEU A 229 13.81 11.08 -7.75
C LEU A 229 12.47 11.18 -8.48
N THR A 230 12.39 11.93 -9.58
CA THR A 230 11.10 12.27 -10.20
C THR A 230 11.02 11.98 -11.70
N HIS A 231 12.12 11.76 -12.43
CA HIS A 231 12.01 11.61 -13.89
C HIS A 231 11.23 10.37 -14.33
N ALA A 232 10.45 10.53 -15.40
CA ALA A 232 9.63 9.48 -15.98
C ALA A 232 10.43 8.28 -16.52
N ASP A 233 11.62 8.51 -17.10
CA ASP A 233 12.48 7.41 -17.56
C ASP A 233 13.04 6.60 -16.39
N THR A 234 13.41 7.27 -15.29
CA THR A 234 13.84 6.59 -14.05
C THR A 234 12.69 5.79 -13.45
N PHE A 235 11.47 6.33 -13.48
CA PHE A 235 10.27 5.62 -13.04
C PHE A 235 10.01 4.38 -13.90
N GLU A 236 10.06 4.49 -15.24
CA GLU A 236 9.89 3.34 -16.14
C GLU A 236 10.92 2.23 -15.84
N GLU A 237 12.20 2.60 -15.75
CA GLU A 237 13.27 1.63 -15.52
C GLU A 237 13.11 0.91 -14.17
N ASN A 238 12.83 1.65 -13.10
CA ASN A 238 12.60 1.06 -11.78
C ASN A 238 11.37 0.14 -11.80
N MET A 239 10.26 0.58 -12.38
CA MET A 239 9.05 -0.23 -12.50
C MET A 239 9.29 -1.49 -13.33
N ARG A 240 10.04 -1.41 -14.42
CA ARG A 240 10.47 -2.57 -15.22
C ARG A 240 11.27 -3.57 -14.39
N GLN A 241 12.21 -3.10 -13.57
CA GLN A 241 13.01 -3.97 -12.69
C GLN A 241 12.13 -4.65 -11.63
N VAL A 242 11.21 -3.91 -11.00
CA VAL A 242 10.24 -4.45 -10.03
C VAL A 242 9.35 -5.52 -10.67
N LEU A 243 8.76 -5.24 -11.84
CA LEU A 243 7.88 -6.18 -12.55
C LEU A 243 8.65 -7.42 -13.04
N THR A 244 9.88 -7.24 -13.52
CA THR A 244 10.77 -8.35 -13.90
C THR A 244 11.06 -9.25 -12.71
N ARG A 245 11.33 -8.64 -11.55
CA ARG A 245 11.59 -9.38 -10.31
C ARG A 245 10.35 -10.14 -9.82
N LEU A 246 9.18 -9.50 -9.83
CA LEU A 246 7.92 -10.18 -9.53
C LEU A 246 7.68 -11.38 -10.46
N LYS A 247 7.89 -11.21 -11.77
CA LYS A 247 7.78 -12.29 -12.75
C LYS A 247 8.72 -13.47 -12.46
N GLN A 248 9.92 -13.20 -11.97
CA GLN A 248 10.93 -14.22 -11.70
C GLN A 248 10.75 -14.91 -10.35
N GLU A 249 10.36 -14.17 -9.31
CA GLU A 249 10.40 -14.63 -7.91
C GLU A 249 9.01 -14.85 -7.29
N VAL A 250 7.94 -14.37 -7.94
CA VAL A 250 6.54 -14.47 -7.47
C VAL A 250 5.66 -14.99 -8.63
N PRO A 251 5.80 -16.28 -9.00
CA PRO A 251 5.04 -16.86 -10.12
C PRO A 251 3.53 -16.91 -9.84
N LYS A 252 2.75 -17.12 -10.90
CA LYS A 252 1.29 -17.10 -10.89
C LYS A 252 0.73 -15.81 -10.32
N SER A 253 1.09 -14.71 -10.98
CA SER A 253 0.69 -13.36 -10.55
C SER A 253 0.01 -12.60 -11.67
N PHE A 254 -1.16 -12.05 -11.36
CA PHE A 254 -1.79 -10.98 -12.13
C PHE A 254 -1.50 -9.66 -11.42
N VAL A 255 -0.76 -8.78 -12.07
CA VAL A 255 -0.28 -7.52 -11.48
C VAL A 255 -1.05 -6.35 -12.07
N ASN A 256 -1.91 -5.73 -11.27
CA ASN A 256 -2.49 -4.44 -11.57
C ASN A 256 -1.45 -3.34 -11.32
N VAL A 257 -1.05 -2.63 -12.37
CA VAL A 257 -0.37 -1.34 -12.23
C VAL A 257 -1.40 -0.22 -12.37
N VAL A 258 -1.63 0.51 -11.28
CA VAL A 258 -2.74 1.45 -11.17
C VAL A 258 -2.29 2.86 -11.56
N GLY A 259 -3.06 3.52 -12.42
CA GLY A 259 -2.78 4.88 -12.85
C GLY A 259 -2.94 5.91 -11.73
N LEU A 260 -2.15 6.98 -11.78
CA LEU A 260 -2.18 8.07 -10.82
C LEU A 260 -3.21 9.14 -11.23
N PHE A 261 -3.91 9.70 -10.24
CA PHE A 261 -4.64 10.97 -10.39
C PHE A 261 -3.70 12.17 -10.25
N ASN A 262 -4.14 13.31 -10.76
CA ASN A 262 -3.41 14.57 -10.62
C ASN A 262 -3.48 15.08 -9.19
N VAL A 263 -2.32 15.36 -8.58
CA VAL A 263 -2.25 15.94 -7.22
C VAL A 263 -2.83 17.36 -7.19
N SER A 264 -2.86 18.07 -8.32
CA SER A 264 -3.52 19.38 -8.43
C SER A 264 -5.02 19.31 -8.13
N SER A 265 -5.69 18.19 -8.44
CA SER A 265 -7.11 18.02 -8.12
C SER A 265 -7.38 18.03 -6.61
N VAL A 266 -6.39 17.67 -5.78
CA VAL A 266 -6.45 17.77 -4.32
C VAL A 266 -6.35 19.22 -3.89
N TYR A 267 -5.50 20.04 -4.54
CA TYR A 267 -5.44 21.48 -4.30
C TYR A 267 -6.81 22.13 -4.53
N ASP A 268 -7.46 21.82 -5.66
CA ASP A 268 -8.78 22.36 -5.98
C ASP A 268 -9.84 21.93 -4.96
N ALA A 269 -9.78 20.66 -4.51
CA ALA A 269 -10.73 20.08 -3.57
C ALA A 269 -10.68 20.72 -2.17
N ILE A 270 -9.52 21.22 -1.74
CA ILE A 270 -9.37 21.83 -0.41
C ILE A 270 -9.68 23.33 -0.37
N GLN A 271 -9.85 23.99 -1.52
CA GLN A 271 -10.16 25.42 -1.56
C GLN A 271 -11.50 25.72 -0.87
N GLY A 272 -11.54 26.81 -0.11
CA GLY A 272 -12.72 27.24 0.64
C GLY A 272 -12.93 26.51 1.97
N ASP A 273 -12.10 25.53 2.33
CA ASP A 273 -12.09 24.95 3.67
C ASP A 273 -11.01 25.59 4.55
N SER A 274 -11.43 26.38 5.53
CA SER A 274 -10.53 27.18 6.37
C SER A 274 -9.51 26.35 7.16
N TYR A 275 -9.82 25.10 7.51
CA TYR A 275 -8.88 24.23 8.22
C TYR A 275 -7.83 23.69 7.25
N CYS A 276 -8.28 23.21 6.08
CA CYS A 276 -7.37 22.71 5.07
C CYS A 276 -6.45 23.83 4.56
N GLU A 277 -6.99 25.01 4.24
CA GLU A 277 -6.19 26.18 3.86
C GLU A 277 -5.17 26.57 4.94
N PHE A 278 -5.54 26.47 6.22
CA PHE A 278 -4.63 26.73 7.33
C PHE A 278 -3.48 25.71 7.39
N ILE A 279 -3.76 24.41 7.42
CA ILE A 279 -2.70 23.39 7.56
C ILE A 279 -1.83 23.26 6.29
N TRP A 280 -2.39 23.60 5.12
CA TRP A 280 -1.68 23.63 3.85
C TRP A 280 -0.95 24.95 3.59
N GLY A 281 -1.10 25.95 4.47
CA GLY A 281 -0.23 27.12 4.48
C GLY A 281 1.24 26.70 4.57
N THR A 282 2.12 27.43 3.89
CA THR A 282 3.55 27.08 3.70
C THR A 282 4.36 26.88 4.98
N ALA A 283 3.81 27.21 6.16
CA ALA A 283 4.45 27.12 7.46
C ALA A 283 3.98 25.94 8.34
N HIS A 284 3.02 25.12 7.90
CA HIS A 284 2.32 24.18 8.79
C HIS A 284 2.58 22.70 8.47
N MET A 285 2.10 22.17 7.35
CA MET A 285 2.34 20.79 6.94
C MET A 285 2.93 20.71 5.54
N SER A 286 4.03 19.97 5.36
CA SER A 286 4.65 19.71 4.05
C SER A 286 4.47 18.25 3.65
N ILE A 287 3.22 17.86 3.33
CA ILE A 287 2.91 16.52 2.83
C ILE A 287 3.20 16.41 1.33
N CYS A 288 2.76 17.41 0.57
CA CYS A 288 2.96 17.45 -0.87
C CYS A 288 3.32 18.85 -1.35
N SER A 289 4.61 19.09 -1.62
CA SER A 289 5.10 20.42 -1.97
C SER A 289 4.44 21.00 -3.23
N CYS A 290 4.02 20.16 -4.18
CA CYS A 290 3.38 20.63 -5.41
C CYS A 290 1.96 21.14 -5.20
N VAL A 291 1.22 20.61 -4.22
CA VAL A 291 -0.10 21.14 -3.85
C VAL A 291 0.06 22.56 -3.29
N GLN A 292 1.11 22.81 -2.51
CA GLN A 292 1.44 24.11 -1.91
C GLN A 292 2.19 25.06 -2.85
N GLY A 293 2.54 24.59 -4.03
CA GLY A 293 3.31 25.37 -5.01
C GLY A 293 2.49 26.46 -5.68
N ASP A 294 3.08 27.14 -6.64
CA ASP A 294 2.34 28.00 -7.58
C ASP A 294 1.65 27.18 -8.70
N ASP A 295 0.91 27.86 -9.58
CA ASP A 295 0.21 27.21 -10.70
C ASP A 295 1.16 26.49 -11.65
N ALA A 296 2.36 27.03 -11.88
CA ALA A 296 3.36 26.41 -12.75
C ALA A 296 3.91 25.11 -12.15
N GLN A 297 4.12 25.09 -10.82
CA GLN A 297 4.52 23.90 -10.08
C GLN A 297 3.43 22.82 -10.09
N ARG A 298 2.16 23.19 -9.91
CA ARG A 298 1.03 22.26 -10.05
C ARG A 298 0.92 21.71 -11.46
N GLN A 299 1.07 22.55 -12.49
CA GLN A 299 1.05 22.12 -13.88
C GLN A 299 2.20 21.13 -14.18
N ALA A 300 3.42 21.41 -13.71
CA ALA A 300 4.57 20.52 -13.89
C ALA A 300 4.35 19.15 -13.21
N ALA A 301 3.68 19.13 -12.04
CA ALA A 301 3.31 17.90 -11.37
C ALA A 301 2.30 17.07 -12.20
N ASP A 302 1.30 17.73 -12.81
CA ASP A 302 0.31 17.08 -13.65
C ASP A 302 0.91 16.52 -14.94
N GLU A 303 1.82 17.27 -15.59
CA GLU A 303 2.57 16.79 -16.75
C GLU A 303 3.39 15.54 -16.41
N LEU A 304 3.99 15.49 -15.21
CA LEU A 304 4.73 14.32 -14.76
C LEU A 304 3.81 13.12 -14.45
N VAL A 305 2.62 13.35 -13.90
CA VAL A 305 1.60 12.31 -13.71
C VAL A 305 1.17 11.71 -15.06
N VAL A 306 0.98 12.53 -16.10
CA VAL A 306 0.70 12.07 -17.46
C VAL A 306 1.81 11.15 -17.97
N GLU A 307 3.07 11.55 -17.81
CA GLU A 307 4.21 10.73 -18.22
C GLU A 307 4.28 9.41 -17.45
N TYR A 308 4.12 9.42 -16.12
CA TYR A 308 4.11 8.19 -15.31
C TYR A 308 3.02 7.22 -15.79
N ASN A 309 1.81 7.73 -15.98
CA ASN A 309 0.69 6.94 -16.50
C ASN A 309 0.99 6.35 -17.88
N ALA A 310 1.60 7.12 -18.78
CA ALA A 310 2.03 6.63 -20.09
C ALA A 310 3.07 5.50 -19.97
N ARG A 311 4.03 5.61 -19.04
CA ARG A 311 5.03 4.55 -18.80
C ARG A 311 4.41 3.30 -18.18
N LEU A 312 3.43 3.42 -17.28
CA LEU A 312 2.68 2.27 -16.77
C LEU A 312 1.93 1.54 -17.88
N LYS A 313 1.22 2.26 -18.75
CA LYS A 313 0.53 1.68 -19.92
C LYS A 313 1.53 1.01 -20.87
N LYS A 314 2.68 1.61 -21.11
CA LYS A 314 3.77 1.03 -21.92
C LYS A 314 4.28 -0.29 -21.32
N LEU A 315 4.53 -0.33 -20.01
CA LEU A 315 5.03 -1.52 -19.32
C LEU A 315 4.01 -2.65 -19.31
N ALA A 316 2.71 -2.37 -19.12
CA ALA A 316 1.66 -3.38 -19.19
C ALA A 316 1.53 -4.02 -20.59
N ASN A 317 1.83 -3.25 -21.64
CA ASN A 317 1.83 -3.72 -23.03
C ASN A 317 3.16 -4.37 -23.46
N ASP A 318 4.15 -4.46 -22.57
CA ASP A 318 5.45 -5.04 -22.89
C ASP A 318 5.39 -6.58 -22.84
N PRO A 319 5.57 -7.28 -23.98
CA PRO A 319 5.49 -8.74 -24.01
C PRO A 319 6.58 -9.42 -23.19
N SER A 320 7.72 -8.74 -22.93
CA SER A 320 8.78 -9.28 -22.06
C SER A 320 8.35 -9.36 -20.59
N LEU A 321 7.33 -8.62 -20.19
CA LEU A 321 6.73 -8.63 -18.84
C LEU A 321 5.48 -9.51 -18.76
N SER A 322 5.24 -10.38 -19.76
CA SER A 322 4.17 -11.38 -19.76
C SER A 322 4.74 -12.80 -19.91
N SER A 323 4.06 -13.80 -19.38
CA SER A 323 4.33 -15.23 -19.57
C SER A 323 3.06 -16.04 -19.30
N HIS A 324 3.15 -17.37 -19.37
CA HIS A 324 2.04 -18.25 -19.01
C HIS A 324 1.54 -18.02 -17.58
N ASP A 325 2.46 -17.79 -16.63
CA ASP A 325 2.16 -17.65 -15.20
C ASP A 325 2.24 -16.21 -14.69
N PHE A 326 2.35 -15.21 -15.57
CA PHE A 326 2.52 -13.83 -15.15
C PHE A 326 1.93 -12.85 -16.17
N GLN A 327 1.10 -11.92 -15.71
CA GLN A 327 0.54 -10.86 -16.54
C GLN A 327 0.55 -9.55 -15.78
N VAL A 328 0.81 -8.45 -16.50
CA VAL A 328 0.66 -7.08 -16.01
C VAL A 328 -0.54 -6.46 -16.72
N ALA A 329 -1.42 -5.82 -15.97
CA ALA A 329 -2.58 -5.10 -16.48
C ALA A 329 -2.54 -3.65 -16.00
N TYR A 330 -2.76 -2.71 -16.93
CA TYR A 330 -2.86 -1.30 -16.59
C TYR A 330 -4.31 -0.95 -16.24
N GLN A 331 -4.49 -0.32 -15.07
CA GLN A 331 -5.81 0.08 -14.56
C GLN A 331 -5.86 1.62 -14.44
N PRO A 332 -6.29 2.34 -15.50
CA PRO A 332 -6.24 3.80 -15.57
C PRO A 332 -7.30 4.54 -14.75
N GLY A 333 -8.33 3.86 -14.23
CA GLY A 333 -9.55 4.50 -13.74
C GLY A 333 -9.33 5.62 -12.69
N PHE A 334 -8.27 5.56 -11.89
CA PHE A 334 -8.01 6.62 -10.91
C PHE A 334 -7.62 7.95 -11.54
N ARG A 335 -7.12 7.98 -12.79
CA ARG A 335 -6.85 9.22 -13.54
C ARG A 335 -8.07 10.14 -13.63
N HIS A 336 -9.27 9.57 -13.52
CA HIS A 336 -10.54 10.28 -13.64
C HIS A 336 -11.22 10.54 -12.30
N PHE A 337 -10.54 10.28 -11.16
CA PHE A 337 -11.15 10.51 -9.85
C PHE A 337 -11.45 12.01 -9.66
N PRO A 338 -12.72 12.40 -9.45
CA PRO A 338 -13.13 13.80 -9.54
C PRO A 338 -13.04 14.54 -8.20
N PHE A 339 -11.86 14.57 -7.55
CA PHE A 339 -11.72 15.19 -6.22
C PHE A 339 -12.28 16.62 -6.16
N SER A 340 -11.98 17.44 -7.17
CA SER A 340 -12.41 18.84 -7.27
C SER A 340 -13.93 19.03 -7.26
N ASN A 341 -14.70 18.04 -7.74
CA ASN A 341 -16.17 18.13 -7.81
C ASN A 341 -16.86 17.96 -6.44
N TYR A 342 -16.15 17.44 -5.44
CA TYR A 342 -16.73 17.05 -4.15
C TYR A 342 -16.09 17.78 -2.96
N GLN A 343 -15.28 18.80 -3.24
CA GLN A 343 -14.49 19.51 -2.25
C GLN A 343 -13.69 18.51 -1.39
N ARG A 344 -13.42 18.83 -0.12
CA ARG A 344 -12.67 17.95 0.78
C ARG A 344 -13.38 16.67 1.20
N SER A 345 -14.60 16.40 0.71
CA SER A 345 -15.45 15.31 1.22
C SER A 345 -14.89 13.90 0.98
N TYR A 346 -13.93 13.77 0.07
CA TYR A 346 -13.20 12.54 -0.23
C TYR A 346 -11.76 12.52 0.33
N LEU A 347 -11.40 13.53 1.14
CA LEU A 347 -10.07 13.66 1.74
C LEU A 347 -10.14 13.43 3.26
N SER A 348 -9.03 12.97 3.83
CA SER A 348 -8.86 12.76 5.27
C SER A 348 -9.15 14.04 6.03
N GLY A 349 -9.88 13.92 7.15
CA GLY A 349 -10.18 15.04 8.02
C GLY A 349 -8.94 15.60 8.72
N PHE A 350 -7.88 14.80 8.85
CA PHE A 350 -6.64 15.17 9.52
C PHE A 350 -5.68 15.94 8.62
N ASP A 351 -5.48 15.48 7.38
CA ASP A 351 -4.45 16.07 6.52
C ASP A 351 -4.99 16.74 5.25
N CYS A 352 -6.28 16.61 4.97
CA CYS A 352 -6.91 17.13 3.76
C CYS A 352 -6.17 16.71 2.46
N PHE A 353 -5.58 15.51 2.42
CA PHE A 353 -4.80 15.06 1.26
C PHE A 353 -4.96 13.59 0.96
N HIS A 354 -4.80 12.72 1.96
CA HIS A 354 -4.99 11.29 1.72
C HIS A 354 -6.47 11.01 1.43
N PRO A 355 -6.79 10.12 0.46
CA PRO A 355 -8.15 9.66 0.24
C PRO A 355 -8.75 9.10 1.55
N ASN A 356 -9.97 9.52 1.89
CA ASN A 356 -10.67 9.00 3.06
C ASN A 356 -11.40 7.68 2.75
N LYS A 357 -12.10 7.10 3.74
CA LYS A 357 -12.85 5.85 3.57
C LYS A 357 -13.76 5.88 2.34
N CYS A 358 -14.55 6.94 2.16
CA CYS A 358 -15.46 7.05 1.02
C CYS A 358 -14.74 7.07 -0.33
N ALA A 359 -13.55 7.68 -0.39
CA ALA A 359 -12.74 7.67 -1.59
C ALA A 359 -12.17 6.28 -1.87
N HIS A 360 -11.72 5.58 -0.81
CA HIS A 360 -11.28 4.20 -0.88
C HIS A 360 -12.38 3.25 -1.40
N GLU A 361 -13.64 3.45 -1.00
CA GLU A 361 -14.77 2.64 -1.52
C GLU A 361 -14.97 2.85 -3.03
N VAL A 362 -14.92 4.12 -3.48
CA VAL A 362 -14.98 4.45 -4.92
C VAL A 362 -13.80 3.85 -5.66
N MET A 363 -12.58 3.99 -5.11
CA MET A 363 -11.36 3.45 -5.68
C MET A 363 -11.42 1.93 -5.82
N ALA A 364 -11.97 1.21 -4.84
CA ALA A 364 -12.14 -0.23 -4.93
C ALA A 364 -13.09 -0.60 -6.08
N LEU A 365 -14.24 0.07 -6.18
CA LEU A 365 -15.22 -0.20 -7.24
C LEU A 365 -14.69 0.14 -8.64
N VAL A 366 -14.00 1.28 -8.77
CA VAL A 366 -13.36 1.68 -10.04
C VAL A 366 -12.29 0.68 -10.45
N LEU A 367 -11.43 0.23 -9.53
CA LEU A 367 -10.41 -0.78 -9.81
C LEU A 367 -11.04 -2.13 -10.21
N TRP A 368 -12.09 -2.56 -9.49
CA TRP A 368 -12.85 -3.75 -9.85
C TRP A 368 -13.42 -3.64 -11.27
N ASN A 369 -14.12 -2.55 -11.58
CA ASN A 369 -14.71 -2.33 -12.89
C ASN A 369 -13.68 -2.29 -14.02
N ASN A 370 -12.51 -1.73 -13.74
CA ASN A 370 -11.37 -1.72 -14.66
C ASN A 370 -10.92 -3.15 -15.00
N MET A 371 -10.75 -4.03 -14.01
CA MET A 371 -10.39 -5.45 -14.24
C MET A 371 -11.42 -6.23 -15.06
N PHE A 372 -12.66 -5.74 -15.19
CA PHE A 372 -13.69 -6.35 -16.03
C PHE A 372 -14.07 -5.47 -17.22
N SER A 373 -13.20 -4.55 -17.65
CA SER A 373 -13.47 -3.67 -18.80
C SER A 373 -12.49 -3.87 -19.94
N SER A 374 -12.95 -3.63 -21.17
CA SER A 374 -12.05 -3.49 -22.31
C SER A 374 -11.13 -2.29 -22.14
N GLU A 375 -10.02 -2.27 -22.87
CA GLU A 375 -9.07 -1.15 -22.84
C GLU A 375 -9.74 0.18 -23.17
N GLU A 376 -10.66 0.20 -24.13
CA GLU A 376 -11.42 1.40 -24.49
C GLU A 376 -12.33 1.87 -23.36
N GLU A 377 -13.02 0.95 -22.68
CA GLU A 377 -13.92 1.28 -21.58
C GLU A 377 -13.20 1.75 -20.32
N LYS A 378 -11.99 1.24 -20.07
CA LYS A 378 -11.16 1.63 -18.91
C LYS A 378 -10.74 3.10 -18.97
N ASP A 379 -10.52 3.65 -20.18
CA ASP A 379 -10.06 5.02 -20.42
C ASP A 379 -11.21 6.07 -20.48
N ILE A 380 -12.48 5.67 -20.28
CA ILE A 380 -13.64 6.59 -20.28
C ILE A 380 -13.79 7.25 -18.88
N PRO A 381 -13.88 8.59 -18.79
CA PRO A 381 -14.23 9.26 -17.54
C PRO A 381 -15.60 8.85 -17.01
N TYR A 382 -15.74 8.71 -15.69
CA TYR A 382 -16.98 8.28 -15.03
C TYR A 382 -17.59 9.37 -14.15
N ASP A 383 -18.92 9.30 -13.97
CA ASP A 383 -19.66 10.04 -12.95
C ASP A 383 -19.90 9.12 -11.75
N LEU A 384 -19.49 9.55 -10.55
CA LEU A 384 -19.70 8.77 -9.32
C LEU A 384 -21.18 8.51 -9.05
N LYS A 385 -22.09 9.42 -9.45
CA LYS A 385 -23.54 9.25 -9.27
C LYS A 385 -24.15 8.15 -10.17
N ALA A 386 -23.47 7.83 -11.26
CA ALA A 386 -23.90 6.85 -12.25
C ALA A 386 -22.97 5.63 -12.30
N LEU A 387 -22.12 5.46 -11.29
CA LEU A 387 -21.16 4.37 -11.25
C LEU A 387 -21.90 3.04 -10.99
N GLU A 388 -21.84 2.14 -11.94
CA GLU A 388 -22.44 0.80 -11.85
C GLU A 388 -21.37 -0.27 -11.61
N ILE A 389 -21.73 -1.38 -10.98
CA ILE A 389 -20.83 -2.52 -10.81
C ILE A 389 -20.78 -3.35 -12.08
N LYS A 390 -19.58 -3.61 -12.59
CA LYS A 390 -19.33 -4.52 -13.70
C LYS A 390 -19.12 -5.93 -13.15
N CYS A 391 -20.16 -6.75 -13.26
CA CYS A 391 -20.09 -8.14 -12.79
C CYS A 391 -19.40 -9.06 -13.82
N PRO A 392 -18.58 -10.02 -13.36
CA PRO A 392 -18.05 -11.09 -14.20
C PRO A 392 -19.18 -11.91 -14.80
N GLY A 393 -19.02 -12.33 -16.06
CA GLY A 393 -20.05 -13.11 -16.77
C GLY A 393 -19.53 -13.68 -18.10
N PRO A 394 -20.39 -14.32 -18.91
CA PRO A 394 -19.99 -14.93 -20.18
C PRO A 394 -19.27 -13.96 -21.13
N ASP A 395 -19.71 -12.71 -21.17
CA ASP A 395 -19.14 -11.68 -22.06
C ASP A 395 -17.82 -11.11 -21.54
N ARG A 396 -17.58 -11.22 -20.22
CA ARG A 396 -16.42 -10.67 -19.49
C ARG A 396 -15.92 -11.67 -18.45
N PRO A 397 -15.45 -12.84 -18.87
CA PRO A 397 -15.15 -13.94 -17.94
C PRO A 397 -13.79 -13.75 -17.26
N TYR A 398 -12.86 -13.03 -17.89
CA TYR A 398 -11.47 -12.94 -17.48
C TYR A 398 -11.08 -11.54 -16.99
N LEU A 399 -10.17 -11.50 -16.02
CA LEU A 399 -9.48 -10.28 -15.58
C LEU A 399 -8.75 -9.65 -16.77
N GLN A 400 -8.89 -8.33 -16.94
CA GLN A 400 -8.33 -7.51 -18.01
C GLN A 400 -7.29 -6.53 -17.50
#